data_AF-M5U341-F1
#
_entry.id   AF-M5U341-F1
#
_cell.length_a   1.000
_cell.length_b   1.000
_cell.length_c   1.000
_cell.angle_alpha   90.00
_cell.angle_beta   90.00
_cell.angle_gamma   90.00
#
_symmetry.space_group_name_H-M   'P 1'
#
loop_
_entity.id
_entity.type
_entity.pdbx_description
1 polymer ?
#
loop_
_entity_poly.entity_id
_entity_poly.type
_entity_poly.pdbx_seq_one_letter_code
_entity_poly.pdbx_strand_id
1 'polypeptide(L)'
;MHVEALSRGFAWLDTGTHDAMLEASQFVAGFEKRLGLKICCPEEIAWRNQWITNAQLQKLGEGVKNAYGQYLLALPKSESLATLRSNIHG
;
A
#
# COMPACT_ATOMS: atom_id res chain seq x y z
N MET A 1 -4.24 -11.15 -26.96
CA MET A 1 -3.19 -10.73 -26.02
C MET A 1 -2.62 -9.42 -26.55
N HIS A 2 -2.61 -8.35 -25.75
CA HIS A 2 -2.07 -7.03 -26.13
C HIS A 2 -0.83 -6.76 -25.29
N VAL A 3 0.18 -6.11 -25.88
CA VAL A 3 1.41 -5.70 -25.19
C VAL A 3 1.24 -4.26 -24.73
N GLU A 4 1.47 -4.00 -23.45
CA GLU A 4 1.50 -2.67 -22.85
C GLU A 4 2.95 -2.31 -22.49
N ALA A 5 3.42 -1.15 -22.95
CA ALA A 5 4.79 -0.70 -22.68
C ALA A 5 4.82 0.17 -21.42
N LEU A 6 5.67 -0.20 -20.46
CA LEU A 6 5.94 0.62 -19.28
C LEU A 6 6.90 1.74 -19.64
N SER A 7 6.40 2.96 -19.74
CA SER A 7 7.23 4.14 -20.03
C SER A 7 8.07 4.56 -18.82
N ARG A 8 8.89 5.59 -18.98
CA ARG A 8 9.61 6.23 -17.88
C ARG A 8 8.67 6.61 -16.73
N GLY A 9 9.08 6.35 -15.50
CA GLY A 9 8.31 6.60 -14.28
C GLY A 9 7.83 5.32 -13.58
N PHE A 10 7.82 4.20 -14.29
CA PHE A 10 7.61 2.88 -13.69
C PHE A 10 8.92 2.30 -13.16
N ALA A 11 8.83 1.57 -12.04
CA ALA A 11 9.91 0.77 -11.51
C ALA A 11 9.58 -0.71 -11.73
N TRP A 12 10.46 -1.41 -12.45
CA TRP A 12 10.45 -2.87 -12.54
C TRP A 12 11.69 -3.38 -11.81
N LEU A 13 11.48 -4.02 -10.67
CA LEU A 13 12.55 -4.52 -9.80
C LEU A 13 12.82 -5.99 -10.12
N ASP A 14 14.10 -6.34 -10.21
CA ASP A 14 14.55 -7.73 -10.37
C ASP A 14 14.93 -8.32 -9.01
N THR A 15 14.68 -9.61 -8.83
CA THR A 15 15.07 -10.39 -7.65
C THR A 15 15.92 -11.61 -8.03
N GLY A 16 16.50 -11.63 -9.24
CA GLY A 16 17.27 -12.74 -9.79
C GLY A 16 18.66 -12.95 -9.19
N THR A 17 19.20 -11.96 -8.47
CA THR A 17 20.48 -12.06 -7.74
C THR A 17 20.35 -11.50 -6.33
N HIS A 18 21.29 -11.83 -5.44
CA HIS A 18 21.32 -11.29 -4.08
C HIS A 18 21.42 -9.76 -4.07
N ASP A 19 22.26 -9.19 -4.93
CA ASP A 19 22.43 -7.75 -5.04
C ASP A 19 21.15 -7.08 -5.58
N ALA A 20 20.55 -7.65 -6.63
CA ALA A 20 19.29 -7.13 -7.18
C ALA A 20 18.15 -7.20 -6.16
N MET A 21 18.06 -8.29 -5.39
CA MET A 21 17.08 -8.42 -4.30
C MET A 21 17.30 -7.37 -3.20
N LEU A 22 18.55 -7.08 -2.84
CA LEU A 22 18.88 -6.05 -1.86
C LEU A 22 18.46 -4.67 -2.37
N GLU A 23 18.77 -4.33 -3.62
CA GLU A 23 18.38 -3.07 -4.26
C GLU A 23 16.85 -2.92 -4.33
N ALA A 24 16.14 -3.97 -4.73
CA ALA A 24 14.68 -4.00 -4.75
C ALA A 24 14.09 -3.75 -3.35
N SER A 25 14.65 -4.40 -2.33
CA SER A 25 14.22 -4.23 -0.94
C SER A 25 14.44 -2.80 -0.45
N GLN A 26 15.59 -2.20 -0.78
CA GLN A 26 15.91 -0.81 -0.43
C GLN A 26 14.99 0.18 -1.15
N PHE A 27 14.66 -0.07 -2.42
CA PHE A 27 13.71 0.75 -3.18
C PHE A 27 12.34 0.76 -2.50
N VAL A 28 11.78 -0.42 -2.19
CA VAL A 28 10.49 -0.54 -1.50
C VAL A 28 10.54 0.16 -0.14
N ALA A 29 11.56 -0.10 0.67
CA ALA A 29 11.70 0.50 1.99
C ALA A 29 11.77 2.04 1.96
N GLY A 30 12.53 2.60 1.01
CA GLY A 30 12.63 4.04 0.82
C GLY A 30 11.29 4.67 0.42
N PHE A 31 10.55 4.00 -0.46
CA PHE A 31 9.24 4.45 -0.92
C PHE A 31 8.20 4.42 0.21
N GLU A 32 8.08 3.30 0.92
CA GLU A 32 7.15 3.17 2.06
C GLU A 32 7.44 4.19 3.15
N LYS A 33 8.72 4.41 3.47
CA LYS A 33 9.13 5.40 4.48
C LYS A 33 8.73 6.82 4.09
N ARG A 34 8.78 7.15 2.81
CA ARG A 34 8.48 8.50 2.31
C ARG A 34 6.98 8.77 2.18
N LEU A 35 6.21 7.77 1.73
CA LEU A 35 4.77 7.93 1.51
C LEU A 35 3.93 7.55 2.72
N GLY A 36 4.48 6.77 3.66
CA GLY A 36 3.71 6.20 4.76
C GLY A 36 2.67 5.16 4.32
N LEU A 37 2.80 4.67 3.08
CA LEU A 37 1.93 3.66 2.47
C LEU A 37 2.70 2.34 2.34
N LYS A 38 1.95 1.23 2.33
CA LYS A 38 2.52 -0.11 2.12
C LYS A 38 2.39 -0.54 0.67
N ILE A 39 3.47 -1.06 0.09
CA ILE A 39 3.46 -1.62 -1.27
C ILE A 39 2.91 -3.05 -1.18
N CYS A 40 1.98 -3.39 -2.08
CA CYS A 40 1.38 -4.72 -2.18
C CYS A 40 0.73 -5.24 -0.87
N CYS A 41 0.10 -4.36 -0.08
CA CYS A 41 -0.71 -4.76 1.08
C CYS A 41 -2.04 -5.39 0.62
N PRO A 42 -2.23 -6.72 0.74
CA PRO A 42 -3.45 -7.37 0.23
C PRO A 42 -4.69 -6.97 1.02
N GLU A 43 -4.58 -6.73 2.33
CA GLU A 43 -5.71 -6.29 3.16
C GLU A 43 -6.22 -4.91 2.75
N GLU A 44 -5.31 -3.98 2.44
CA GLU A 44 -5.68 -2.67 1.92
C GLU A 44 -6.35 -2.78 0.56
N ILE A 45 -5.79 -3.58 -0.36
CA ILE A 45 -6.37 -3.80 -1.69
C ILE A 45 -7.78 -4.38 -1.57
N ALA A 46 -7.95 -5.41 -0.73
CA ALA A 46 -9.24 -6.04 -0.49
C ALA A 46 -10.26 -5.06 0.12
N TRP A 47 -9.82 -4.22 1.06
CA TRP A 47 -10.65 -3.22 1.70
C TRP A 47 -11.08 -2.10 0.73
N ARG A 48 -10.14 -1.55 -0.06
CA ARG A 48 -10.44 -0.53 -1.07
C ARG A 48 -11.36 -1.04 -2.18
N ASN A 49 -11.24 -2.33 -2.52
CA ASN A 49 -12.15 -3.01 -3.45
C ASN A 49 -13.46 -3.49 -2.79
N GLN A 50 -13.69 -3.17 -1.51
CA GLN A 50 -14.90 -3.53 -0.75
C GLN A 50 -15.13 -5.04 -0.59
N TRP A 51 -14.08 -5.85 -0.71
CA TRP A 51 -14.14 -7.30 -0.47
C TRP A 51 -14.17 -7.63 1.03
N ILE A 52 -13.68 -6.71 1.87
CA ILE A 52 -13.77 -6.79 3.32
C ILE A 52 -14.28 -5.48 3.91
N THR A 53 -14.98 -5.59 5.04
CA THR A 53 -15.54 -4.44 5.77
C THR A 53 -14.52 -3.79 6.70
N ASN A 54 -14.81 -2.56 7.16
CA ASN A 54 -14.01 -1.88 8.19
C ASN A 54 -13.79 -2.72 9.45
N ALA A 55 -14.80 -3.46 9.90
CA ALA A 55 -14.70 -4.32 11.08
C ALA A 55 -13.76 -5.51 10.84
N GLN A 56 -13.78 -6.10 9.64
CA GLN A 56 -12.86 -7.17 9.27
C GLN A 56 -11.43 -6.66 9.15
N LEU A 57 -11.21 -5.49 8.54
CA LEU A 57 -9.90 -4.85 8.47
C LEU A 57 -9.37 -4.53 9.88
N GLN A 58 -10.21 -3.99 10.77
CA GLN A 58 -9.83 -3.70 12.15
C GLN A 58 -9.38 -4.96 12.89
N LYS A 59 -10.14 -6.05 12.75
CA LYS A 59 -9.77 -7.35 13.37
C LYS A 59 -8.41 -7.86 12.87
N LEU A 60 -8.12 -7.70 11.57
CA LEU A 60 -6.81 -8.06 11.00
C LEU A 60 -5.70 -7.19 11.59
N GLY A 61 -5.91 -5.88 11.70
CA GLY A 61 -4.96 -4.94 12.30
C GLY A 61 -4.67 -5.22 13.78
N GLU A 62 -5.71 -5.51 14.57
CA GLU A 62 -5.58 -5.84 16.00
C GLU A 62 -4.81 -7.16 16.23
N GLY A 63 -4.89 -8.10 15.29
CA GLY A 63 -4.17 -9.37 15.33
C GLY A 63 -2.65 -9.23 15.16
N VAL A 64 -2.16 -8.08 14.68
CA VAL A 64 -0.74 -7.86 14.36
C VAL A 64 -0.17 -6.71 15.19
N LYS A 65 0.70 -7.03 16.16
CA LYS A 65 1.26 -6.05 17.12
C LYS A 65 2.54 -5.38 16.62
N ASN A 66 2.52 -4.80 15.43
CA ASN A 66 3.66 -4.07 14.88
C ASN A 66 3.20 -2.86 14.03
N ALA A 67 4.14 -2.18 13.36
CA ALA A 67 3.85 -1.03 12.50
C ALA A 67 2.87 -1.36 11.35
N TYR A 68 2.80 -2.61 10.89
CA TYR A 68 1.85 -3.06 9.88
C TYR A 68 0.42 -3.09 10.42
N GLY A 69 0.20 -3.64 11.63
CA GLY A 69 -1.13 -3.60 12.25
C GLY A 69 -1.60 -2.16 12.52
N GLN A 70 -0.69 -1.30 12.98
CA GLN A 70 -0.98 0.14 13.14
C GLN A 70 -1.35 0.81 11.82
N TYR A 71 -0.68 0.44 10.73
CA TYR A 71 -1.01 0.90 9.38
C TYR A 71 -2.44 0.51 8.99
N LEU A 72 -2.81 -0.76 9.15
CA LEU A 72 -4.16 -1.25 8.81
C LEU A 72 -5.26 -0.51 9.61
N LEU A 73 -5.03 -0.26 10.89
CA LEU A 73 -5.97 0.45 11.76
C LEU A 73 -6.11 1.94 11.42
N ALA A 74 -5.15 2.52 10.70
CA ALA A 74 -5.17 3.92 10.29
C ALA A 74 -5.89 4.14 8.94
N LEU A 75 -6.03 3.11 8.10
CA LEU A 75 -6.58 3.22 6.74
C LEU A 75 -7.99 3.84 6.67
N PRO A 76 -8.99 3.42 7.47
CA PRO A 76 -10.33 4.00 7.38
C PRO A 76 -10.36 5.49 7.74
N LYS A 77 -9.46 5.93 8.62
CA LYS A 77 -9.34 7.34 9.04
C LYS A 77 -8.74 8.20 7.92
N SER A 78 -7.73 7.68 7.21
CA SER A 78 -7.05 8.43 6.14
C SER A 78 -7.96 8.63 4.93
N GLU A 79 -8.80 7.66 4.59
CA GLU A 79 -9.76 7.76 3.48
C GLU A 79 -10.84 8.80 3.75
N SER A 80 -11.39 8.84 4.97
CA SER A 80 -12.35 9.89 5.36
C SER A 80 -11.77 11.30 5.16
N LEU A 81 -10.51 11.51 5.54
CA LEU A 81 -9.81 12.79 5.34
C LEU A 81 -9.57 13.11 3.86
N ALA A 82 -9.26 12.10 3.03
CA ALA A 82 -9.08 12.27 1.60
C ALA A 82 -10.39 12.69 0.92
N THR A 83 -11.50 12.04 1.26
CA THR A 83 -12.85 12.36 0.77
C THR A 83 -13.27 13.78 1.18
N LEU A 84 -13.04 14.15 2.44
CA LEU A 84 -13.34 15.51 2.92
C LEU A 84 -12.54 16.59 2.16
N ARG A 85 -11.25 16.33 1.85
CA ARG A 85 -10.41 17.24 1.07
C ARG A 85 -10.83 17.39 -0.38
N SER A 86 -11.40 16.34 -0.97
CA SER A 86 -11.93 16.37 -2.34
C SER A 86 -13.21 17.22 -2.43
N ASN A 87 -14.05 17.22 -1.39
CA ASN A 87 -15.35 17.91 -1.40
C ASN A 87 -15.27 19.42 -1.15
N ILE A 88 -14.15 19.93 -0.63
CA ILE A 88 -13.93 21.36 -0.36
C ILE A 88 -13.30 22.13 -1.54
N HIS A 89 -12.92 21.43 -2.61
CA HIS A 89 -12.36 22.03 -3.84
C HIS A 89 -13.27 21.81 -5.08
N GLY A 90 -14.54 21.46 -4.86
CA GLY A 90 -15.58 21.29 -5.89
C GLY A 90 -16.61 22.41 -5.85
#